data_AF-A0A7J2NS03-F1
#
_entry.id   AF-A0A7J2NS03-F1
#
_cell.length_a   1.000
_cell.length_b   1.000
_cell.length_c   1.000
_cell.angle_alpha   90.00
_cell.angle_beta   90.00
_cell.angle_gamma   90.00
#
_symmetry.space_group_name_H-M   'P 1'
#
loop_
_entity.id
_entity.type
_entity.pdbx_description
1 polymer ?
#
loop_
_entity_poly.entity_id
_entity_poly.type
_entity_poly.pdbx_seq_one_letter_code
_entity_poly.pdbx_strand_id
1 'polypeptide(L)'
;IVRDTVKKIGYDDPNLGFDSDHCAVLVSLHEQSPDIAQGVDEDKGLHEEQGAGDQGLMFGYASNETPELMPLPLTLAHKLTMKLAEVRKNKTLTWIRPDGKSQVTVEYEDGKPKRVHTVVISTQHAPSVELNQIRSDIIEKVVKPVCGNWVDENTIYHINPTGKFIIGGPPGDTGLTGRKIIVDTYGGVGAHGGGGLSGKDATKVDRSGAYIVRHIAKNIVAAKLADKAEVQIAYAIGVAKPVSVMVNTYGTNKIPEEKIEEAVISCYDLTPKGIITFLDLKRPIFQKTATYGHFGRNDPDFTWESLNKVDELKKFL
;
A
#
# COMPACT_ATOMS: atom_id res chain seq x y z
N ILE A 1 -0.17 17.01 -16.72
CA ILE A 1 0.17 15.91 -15.75
C ILE A 1 0.29 16.42 -14.32
N VAL A 2 1.34 17.18 -13.96
CA VAL A 2 1.56 17.62 -12.55
C VAL A 2 0.39 18.46 -12.04
N ARG A 3 0.05 19.57 -12.72
CA ARG A 3 -1.05 20.46 -12.34
C ARG A 3 -2.39 19.73 -12.28
N ASP A 4 -2.71 18.90 -13.27
CA ASP A 4 -3.95 18.11 -13.29
C ASP A 4 -4.04 17.14 -12.10
N THR A 5 -2.91 16.57 -11.68
CA THR A 5 -2.86 15.67 -10.52
C THR A 5 -3.11 16.45 -9.23
N VAL A 6 -2.46 17.61 -9.07
CA VAL A 6 -2.68 18.53 -7.93
C VAL A 6 -4.14 18.97 -7.85
N LYS A 7 -4.73 19.35 -8.99
CA LYS A 7 -6.15 19.74 -9.10
C LYS A 7 -7.09 18.61 -8.70
N LYS A 8 -6.88 17.39 -9.20
CA LYS A 8 -7.69 16.19 -8.86
C LYS A 8 -7.62 15.81 -7.37
N ILE A 9 -6.52 16.13 -6.69
CA ILE A 9 -6.39 15.94 -5.24
C ILE A 9 -7.27 16.95 -4.49
N GLY A 10 -7.46 18.14 -5.04
CA GLY A 10 -8.33 19.21 -4.51
C GLY A 10 -7.56 20.44 -4.03
N TYR A 11 -6.34 20.66 -4.55
CA TYR A 11 -5.60 21.90 -4.40
C TYR A 11 -5.87 22.78 -5.62
N ASP A 12 -7.07 23.37 -5.64
CA ASP A 12 -7.65 24.16 -6.73
C ASP A 12 -8.18 25.52 -6.24
N ASP A 13 -7.79 25.93 -5.04
CA ASP A 13 -8.12 27.21 -4.41
C ASP A 13 -6.83 27.85 -3.85
N PRO A 14 -6.42 29.03 -4.33
CA PRO A 14 -5.26 29.76 -3.82
C PRO A 14 -5.26 29.98 -2.31
N ASN A 15 -6.43 30.04 -1.67
CA ASN A 15 -6.55 30.22 -0.22
C ASN A 15 -6.07 29.01 0.60
N LEU A 16 -5.78 27.88 -0.06
CA LEU A 16 -5.15 26.71 0.55
C LEU A 16 -3.63 26.89 0.69
N GLY A 17 -3.05 27.93 0.08
CA GLY A 17 -1.60 28.20 0.06
C GLY A 17 -0.82 27.37 -0.97
N PHE A 18 -1.45 26.35 -1.56
CA PHE A 18 -0.93 25.58 -2.68
C PHE A 18 -2.06 25.30 -3.67
N ASP A 19 -1.81 25.64 -4.93
CA ASP A 19 -2.82 25.65 -5.97
C ASP A 19 -2.26 25.12 -7.30
N SER A 20 -3.08 24.37 -8.04
CA SER A 20 -2.68 23.72 -9.28
C SER A 20 -2.30 24.71 -10.38
N ASP A 21 -2.91 25.89 -10.41
CA ASP A 21 -2.79 26.83 -11.52
C ASP A 21 -1.62 27.80 -11.30
N HIS A 22 -1.28 28.09 -10.03
CA HIS A 22 -0.24 29.06 -9.66
C HIS A 22 1.07 28.45 -9.14
N CYS A 23 1.15 27.15 -8.83
CA CYS A 23 2.40 26.55 -8.38
C CYS A 23 3.48 26.56 -9.49
N ALA A 24 4.77 26.67 -9.12
CA ALA A 24 5.86 26.47 -10.08
C ALA A 24 6.07 24.96 -10.32
N VAL A 25 6.31 24.57 -11.58
CA VAL A 25 6.65 23.18 -11.95
C VAL A 25 8.04 23.18 -12.54
N LEU A 26 8.99 22.62 -11.80
CA LEU A 26 10.38 22.48 -12.24
C LEU A 26 10.59 21.05 -12.73
N VAL A 27 11.16 20.91 -13.93
CA VAL A 27 11.42 19.61 -14.56
C VAL A 27 12.92 19.45 -14.76
N SER A 28 13.49 18.42 -14.14
CA SER A 28 14.87 17.99 -14.33
C SER A 28 14.87 16.47 -14.44
N LEU A 29 14.80 15.98 -15.69
CA LEU A 29 14.73 14.56 -16.03
C LEU A 29 15.94 14.22 -16.90
N HIS A 30 16.51 13.03 -16.66
CA HIS A 30 17.58 12.46 -17.46
C HIS A 30 17.13 11.11 -18.04
N GLU A 31 17.75 10.71 -19.15
CA GLU A 31 17.61 9.36 -19.66
C GLU A 31 18.22 8.33 -18.70
N GLN A 32 17.77 7.08 -18.79
CA GLN A 32 18.35 6.00 -17.98
C GLN A 32 19.81 5.76 -18.39
N SER A 33 20.68 5.50 -17.42
CA SER A 33 22.08 5.17 -17.69
C SER A 33 22.17 3.94 -18.61
N PRO A 34 22.97 3.99 -19.69
CA PRO A 34 23.18 2.83 -20.57
C PRO A 34 23.86 1.67 -19.84
N ASP A 35 24.71 1.94 -18.84
CA ASP A 35 25.40 0.92 -18.03
C ASP A 35 24.42 0.12 -17.17
N ILE A 36 23.31 0.74 -16.76
CA ILE A 36 22.21 0.06 -16.06
C ILE A 36 21.34 -0.68 -17.08
N ALA A 37 21.02 -0.02 -18.20
CA ALA A 37 20.14 -0.59 -19.22
C ALA A 37 20.68 -1.91 -19.77
N GLN A 38 21.99 -2.02 -20.02
CA GLN A 38 22.58 -3.26 -20.53
C GLN A 38 22.37 -4.46 -19.60
N GLY A 39 22.33 -4.28 -18.28
CA GLY A 39 22.10 -5.39 -17.34
C GLY A 39 20.63 -5.80 -17.20
N VAL A 40 19.70 -4.93 -17.63
CA VAL A 40 18.26 -5.07 -17.37
C VAL A 40 17.49 -5.41 -18.63
N ASP A 41 17.92 -4.90 -19.77
CA ASP A 41 17.31 -5.17 -21.06
C ASP A 41 17.64 -6.60 -21.53
N GLU A 42 16.63 -7.29 -22.08
CA GLU A 42 16.82 -8.58 -22.75
C GLU A 42 17.86 -8.44 -23.88
N ASP A 43 18.69 -9.47 -24.02
CA ASP A 43 19.72 -9.60 -25.07
C ASP A 43 20.78 -8.48 -25.13
N LYS A 44 20.91 -7.64 -24.09
CA LYS A 44 21.92 -6.56 -24.04
C LYS A 44 22.98 -6.75 -22.95
N GLY A 45 22.79 -7.70 -22.04
CA GLY A 45 23.60 -7.88 -20.85
C GLY A 45 24.56 -9.06 -20.90
N LEU A 46 25.10 -9.40 -19.73
CA LEU A 46 25.86 -10.63 -19.52
C LEU A 46 24.98 -11.89 -19.63
N HIS A 47 23.66 -11.71 -19.65
CA HIS A 47 22.64 -12.75 -19.71
C HIS A 47 21.64 -12.41 -20.82
N GLU A 48 21.10 -13.44 -21.49
CA GLU A 48 20.02 -13.28 -22.49
C GLU A 48 18.69 -12.86 -21.83
N GLU A 49 18.46 -13.33 -20.60
CA GLU A 49 17.24 -13.07 -19.84
C GLU A 49 17.18 -11.64 -19.26
N GLN A 50 15.96 -11.13 -19.07
CA GLN A 50 15.73 -9.84 -18.42
C GLN A 50 16.20 -9.84 -16.96
N GLY A 51 17.26 -9.11 -16.66
CA GLY A 51 17.82 -8.98 -15.31
C GLY A 51 16.99 -8.06 -14.39
N ALA A 52 17.19 -8.18 -13.08
CA ALA A 52 16.59 -7.28 -12.11
C ALA A 52 17.12 -5.84 -12.29
N GLY A 53 16.21 -4.86 -12.22
CA GLY A 53 16.52 -3.44 -12.38
C GLY A 53 17.45 -2.83 -11.33
N ASP A 54 17.56 -3.48 -10.17
CA ASP A 54 18.42 -3.12 -9.04
C ASP A 54 18.57 -4.35 -8.12
N GLN A 55 19.51 -4.29 -7.17
CA GLN A 55 19.50 -5.21 -6.04
C GLN A 55 18.40 -4.82 -5.04
N GLY A 56 17.90 -5.78 -4.27
CA GLY A 56 16.97 -5.46 -3.19
C GLY A 56 16.28 -6.66 -2.59
N LEU A 57 15.59 -6.41 -1.48
CA LEU A 57 14.72 -7.39 -0.81
C LEU A 57 13.28 -6.87 -0.90
N MET A 58 12.32 -7.77 -1.09
CA MET A 58 10.90 -7.44 -1.14
C MET A 58 10.14 -8.40 -0.23
N PHE A 59 9.15 -7.86 0.49
CA PHE A 59 8.35 -8.59 1.46
C PHE A 59 6.87 -8.49 1.10
N GLY A 60 6.19 -9.62 1.17
CA GLY A 60 4.78 -9.80 0.91
C GLY A 60 4.11 -10.34 2.14
N TYR A 61 2.95 -9.80 2.53
CA TYR A 61 2.24 -10.26 3.72
C TYR A 61 0.77 -10.48 3.43
N ALA A 62 0.19 -11.49 4.08
CA ALA A 62 -1.24 -11.69 4.17
C ALA A 62 -1.63 -12.33 5.52
N SER A 63 -2.86 -12.04 5.95
CA SER A 63 -3.46 -12.63 7.15
C SER A 63 -4.97 -12.73 6.97
N ASN A 64 -5.60 -13.74 7.56
CA ASN A 64 -7.06 -13.90 7.53
C ASN A 64 -7.85 -12.93 8.45
N GLU A 65 -7.21 -11.88 8.97
CA GLU A 65 -7.82 -10.89 9.88
C GLU A 65 -8.91 -10.04 9.21
N THR A 66 -8.84 -9.84 7.89
CA THR A 66 -9.86 -9.13 7.12
C THR A 66 -10.23 -9.89 5.83
N PRO A 67 -11.40 -9.62 5.23
CA PRO A 67 -11.78 -10.22 3.94
C PRO A 67 -10.79 -9.95 2.80
N GLU A 68 -10.08 -8.82 2.86
CA GLU A 68 -9.03 -8.43 1.90
C GLU A 68 -7.68 -9.13 2.15
N LEU A 69 -7.62 -9.99 3.17
CA LEU A 69 -6.44 -10.70 3.63
C LEU A 69 -5.29 -9.74 4.03
N MET A 70 -5.63 -8.69 4.79
CA MET A 70 -4.72 -7.65 5.27
C MET A 70 -4.75 -7.55 6.80
N PRO A 71 -3.74 -6.92 7.42
CA PRO A 71 -3.84 -6.52 8.83
C PRO A 71 -5.01 -5.56 9.08
N LEU A 72 -5.80 -5.81 10.13
CA LEU A 72 -6.95 -4.96 10.46
C LEU A 72 -6.57 -3.48 10.73
N PRO A 73 -5.51 -3.16 11.52
CA PRO A 73 -5.19 -1.76 11.86
C PRO A 73 -4.94 -0.89 10.63
N LEU A 74 -4.14 -1.39 9.68
CA LEU A 74 -3.85 -0.68 8.43
C LEU A 74 -5.13 -0.55 7.58
N THR A 75 -5.89 -1.63 7.46
CA THR A 75 -7.13 -1.65 6.67
C THR A 75 -8.10 -0.57 7.14
N LEU A 76 -8.29 -0.44 8.46
CA LEU A 76 -9.14 0.62 9.04
C LEU A 76 -8.53 2.01 8.82
N ALA A 77 -7.23 2.20 9.03
CA ALA A 77 -6.57 3.49 8.80
C ALA A 77 -6.73 3.97 7.34
N HIS A 78 -6.55 3.08 6.37
CA HIS A 78 -6.76 3.38 4.96
C HIS A 78 -8.22 3.73 4.66
N LYS A 79 -9.16 2.91 5.13
CA LYS A 79 -10.59 3.17 4.94
C LYS A 79 -11.03 4.50 5.57
N LEU A 80 -10.45 4.91 6.71
CA LEU A 80 -10.72 6.21 7.33
C LEU A 80 -10.25 7.38 6.45
N THR A 81 -9.04 7.31 5.89
CA THR A 81 -8.54 8.37 4.98
C THR A 81 -9.29 8.40 3.65
N MET A 82 -9.69 7.23 3.12
CA MET A 82 -10.58 7.14 1.97
C MET A 82 -11.93 7.80 2.27
N LYS A 83 -12.52 7.52 3.44
CA LYS A 83 -13.80 8.11 3.84
C LYS A 83 -13.70 9.62 4.06
N LEU A 84 -12.61 10.13 4.65
CA LEU A 84 -12.32 11.56 4.73
C LEU A 84 -12.31 12.23 3.35
N ALA A 85 -11.63 11.61 2.39
CA ALA A 85 -11.59 12.12 1.02
C ALA A 85 -12.97 12.06 0.33
N GLU A 86 -13.73 10.99 0.57
CA GLU A 86 -15.09 10.81 0.04
C GLU A 86 -16.03 11.92 0.53
N VAL A 87 -16.15 12.11 1.85
CA VAL A 87 -17.07 13.10 2.45
C VAL A 87 -16.69 14.54 2.12
N ARG A 88 -15.41 14.80 1.84
CA ARG A 88 -14.93 16.07 1.29
C ARG A 88 -15.37 16.24 -0.17
N LYS A 89 -15.07 15.26 -1.02
CA LYS A 89 -15.29 15.34 -2.47
C LYS A 89 -16.77 15.37 -2.84
N ASN A 90 -17.61 14.62 -2.12
CA ASN A 90 -19.06 14.63 -2.29
C ASN A 90 -19.77 15.77 -1.54
N LYS A 91 -19.01 16.65 -0.86
CA LYS A 91 -19.50 17.82 -0.12
C LYS A 91 -20.41 17.51 1.08
N THR A 92 -20.42 16.28 1.60
CA THR A 92 -21.07 15.94 2.88
C THR A 92 -20.49 16.77 4.04
N LEU A 93 -19.16 16.98 4.02
CA LEU A 93 -18.46 17.87 4.94
C LEU A 93 -17.70 18.91 4.12
N THR A 94 -18.34 20.06 3.87
CA THR A 94 -17.82 21.13 3.01
C THR A 94 -16.60 21.84 3.57
N TRP A 95 -16.36 21.73 4.88
CA TRP A 95 -15.25 22.37 5.56
C TRP A 95 -13.95 21.57 5.54
N ILE A 96 -13.96 20.29 5.14
CA ILE A 96 -12.74 19.47 5.05
C ILE A 96 -11.90 19.91 3.86
N ARG A 97 -10.59 20.04 4.07
CA ARG A 97 -9.57 20.35 3.08
C ARG A 97 -8.73 19.10 2.73
N PRO A 98 -7.87 19.13 1.69
CA PRO A 98 -7.28 17.91 1.15
C PRO A 98 -6.37 17.10 2.09
N ASP A 99 -5.67 17.74 3.03
CA ASP A 99 -4.71 17.04 3.92
C ASP A 99 -5.42 16.36 5.10
N GLY A 100 -5.14 15.07 5.30
CA GLY A 100 -5.79 14.25 6.32
C GLY A 100 -4.95 13.03 6.70
N LYS A 101 -4.95 12.72 7.99
CA LYS A 101 -4.16 11.64 8.61
C LYS A 101 -5.09 10.81 9.49
N SER A 102 -4.88 9.50 9.50
CA SER A 102 -5.54 8.58 10.43
C SER A 102 -4.51 7.68 11.12
N GLN A 103 -4.85 7.22 12.30
CA GLN A 103 -4.14 6.16 13.02
C GLN A 103 -5.16 5.34 13.81
N VAL A 104 -4.98 4.02 13.83
CA VAL A 104 -5.88 3.10 14.53
C VAL A 104 -5.03 2.18 15.39
N THR A 105 -5.36 2.10 16.67
CA THR A 105 -4.80 1.14 17.62
C THR A 105 -5.83 0.06 17.86
N VAL A 106 -5.47 -1.20 17.59
CA VAL A 106 -6.34 -2.36 17.76
C VAL A 106 -5.81 -3.20 18.91
N GLU A 107 -6.69 -3.63 19.80
CA GLU A 107 -6.38 -4.63 20.83
C GLU A 107 -6.48 -6.03 20.21
N TYR A 108 -5.48 -6.87 20.50
CA TYR A 108 -5.44 -8.26 20.07
C TYR A 108 -5.55 -9.18 21.28
N GLU A 109 -6.28 -10.28 21.12
CA GLU A 109 -6.39 -11.38 22.08
C GLU A 109 -6.08 -12.68 21.34
N ASP A 110 -5.12 -13.46 21.85
CA ASP A 110 -4.63 -14.71 21.23
C ASP A 110 -4.31 -14.57 19.72
N GLY A 111 -3.67 -13.44 19.35
CA GLY A 111 -3.25 -13.17 17.97
C GLY A 111 -4.38 -12.77 17.01
N LYS A 112 -5.61 -12.57 17.52
CA LYS A 112 -6.78 -12.13 16.75
C LYS A 112 -7.24 -10.71 17.16
N PRO A 113 -7.69 -9.87 16.22
CA PRO A 113 -8.26 -8.58 16.56
C PRO A 113 -9.51 -8.72 17.43
N LYS A 114 -9.55 -7.98 18.55
CA LYS A 114 -10.67 -7.98 19.50
C LYS A 114 -11.57 -6.75 19.33
N ARG A 115 -10.97 -5.55 19.41
CA ARG A 115 -11.66 -4.27 19.19
C ARG A 115 -10.65 -3.15 18.86
N VAL A 116 -11.15 -2.01 18.41
CA VAL A 116 -10.36 -0.77 18.30
C VAL A 116 -10.26 -0.11 19.67
N HIS A 117 -9.04 0.10 20.15
CA HIS A 117 -8.78 0.83 21.41
C HIS A 117 -8.78 2.34 21.19
N THR A 118 -8.09 2.82 20.15
CA THR A 118 -7.94 4.26 19.88
C THR A 118 -8.05 4.54 18.39
N VAL A 119 -8.78 5.61 18.06
CA VAL A 119 -8.77 6.22 16.72
C VAL A 119 -8.25 7.64 16.83
N VAL A 120 -7.24 7.97 16.01
CA VAL A 120 -6.74 9.33 15.82
C VAL A 120 -7.08 9.77 14.42
N ILE A 121 -7.70 10.94 14.29
CA ILE A 121 -7.85 11.62 13.00
C ILE A 121 -7.39 13.07 13.15
N SER A 122 -6.50 13.49 12.26
CA SER A 122 -6.15 14.89 12.06
C SER A 122 -6.51 15.26 10.64
N THR A 123 -7.46 16.18 10.47
CA THR A 123 -7.92 16.62 9.15
C THR A 123 -7.80 18.12 9.02
N GLN A 124 -7.27 18.56 7.88
CA GLN A 124 -7.21 19.96 7.51
C GLN A 124 -8.63 20.49 7.30
N HIS A 125 -8.90 21.70 7.77
CA HIS A 125 -10.25 22.26 7.74
C HIS A 125 -10.27 23.77 7.45
N ALA A 126 -11.44 24.24 7.03
CA ALA A 126 -11.72 25.67 6.92
C ALA A 126 -11.68 26.33 8.30
N PRO A 127 -11.25 27.61 8.40
CA PRO A 127 -11.16 28.32 9.67
C PRO A 127 -12.53 28.61 10.31
N SER A 128 -13.61 28.46 9.56
CA SER A 128 -14.99 28.75 9.98
C SER A 128 -15.67 27.64 10.79
N VAL A 129 -15.11 26.42 10.83
CA VAL A 129 -15.70 25.31 11.58
C VAL A 129 -15.07 25.20 12.97
N GLU A 130 -15.92 25.04 13.99
CA GLU A 130 -15.52 24.89 15.39
C GLU A 130 -15.06 23.47 15.71
N LEU A 131 -14.09 23.33 16.62
CA LEU A 131 -13.48 22.03 16.95
C LEU A 131 -14.51 20.99 17.44
N ASN A 132 -15.54 21.41 18.18
CA ASN A 132 -16.60 20.52 18.66
C ASN A 132 -17.42 19.95 17.49
N GLN A 133 -17.70 20.77 16.47
CA GLN A 133 -18.38 20.32 15.26
C GLN A 133 -17.52 19.34 14.48
N ILE A 134 -16.22 19.66 14.30
CA ILE A 134 -15.25 18.74 13.66
C ILE A 134 -15.27 17.39 14.38
N ARG A 135 -15.14 17.39 15.71
CA ARG A 135 -15.14 16.16 16.51
C ARG A 135 -16.40 15.33 16.28
N SER A 136 -17.57 15.94 16.39
CA SER A 136 -18.84 15.24 16.19
C SER A 136 -18.99 14.70 14.76
N ASP A 137 -18.73 15.53 13.75
CA ASP A 137 -18.86 15.15 12.35
C ASP A 137 -17.92 14.01 11.97
N ILE A 138 -16.65 14.06 12.40
CA ILE A 138 -15.68 13.01 12.10
C ILE A 138 -16.07 11.69 12.76
N ILE A 139 -16.53 11.71 14.01
CA ILE A 139 -16.96 10.48 14.68
C ILE A 139 -18.18 9.87 13.95
N GLU A 140 -19.21 10.66 13.66
CA GLU A 140 -20.46 10.15 13.08
C GLU A 140 -20.36 9.81 11.58
N LYS A 141 -19.66 10.63 10.80
CA LYS A 141 -19.66 10.52 9.32
C LYS A 141 -18.42 9.82 8.76
N VAL A 142 -17.39 9.61 9.57
CA VAL A 142 -16.12 8.99 9.14
C VAL A 142 -15.78 7.76 9.97
N VAL A 143 -15.68 7.90 11.30
CA VAL A 143 -15.19 6.81 12.15
C VAL A 143 -16.23 5.69 12.29
N LYS A 144 -17.45 6.01 12.72
CA LYS A 144 -18.52 5.00 12.88
C LYS A 144 -18.84 4.24 11.59
N PRO A 145 -18.95 4.89 10.40
CA PRO A 145 -19.21 4.17 9.15
C PRO A 145 -18.07 3.22 8.72
N VAL A 146 -16.83 3.49 9.12
CA VAL A 146 -15.66 2.69 8.72
C VAL A 146 -15.33 1.62 9.75
N CYS A 147 -15.26 1.99 11.02
CA CYS A 147 -14.88 1.08 12.09
C CYS A 147 -16.06 0.24 12.56
N GLY A 148 -17.31 0.68 12.37
CA GLY A 148 -18.52 -0.12 12.60
C GLY A 148 -18.51 -0.80 13.96
N ASN A 149 -18.62 -2.13 13.94
CA ASN A 149 -18.66 -2.97 15.14
C ASN A 149 -17.32 -3.13 15.86
N TRP A 150 -16.23 -2.56 15.35
CA TRP A 150 -14.93 -2.60 16.03
C TRP A 150 -14.80 -1.56 17.13
N VAL A 151 -15.67 -0.54 17.17
CA VAL A 151 -15.66 0.50 18.22
C VAL A 151 -16.79 0.27 19.21
N ASP A 152 -16.54 0.66 20.46
CA ASP A 152 -17.42 0.51 21.61
C ASP A 152 -17.42 1.79 22.48
N GLU A 153 -18.13 1.77 23.61
CA GLU A 153 -18.18 2.88 24.56
C GLU A 153 -16.82 3.21 25.22
N ASN A 154 -15.86 2.28 25.19
CA ASN A 154 -14.53 2.44 25.76
C ASN A 154 -13.49 2.93 24.73
N THR A 155 -13.88 3.07 23.46
CA THR A 155 -12.99 3.50 22.40
C THR A 155 -12.59 4.96 22.58
N ILE A 156 -11.29 5.22 22.51
CA ILE A 156 -10.73 6.58 22.66
C ILE A 156 -10.66 7.27 21.30
N TYR A 157 -11.24 8.46 21.20
CA TYR A 157 -11.21 9.28 19.97
C TYR A 157 -10.37 10.55 20.16
N HIS A 158 -9.27 10.64 19.42
CA HIS A 158 -8.45 11.86 19.28
C HIS A 158 -8.72 12.52 17.92
N ILE A 159 -9.64 13.48 17.89
CA ILE A 159 -9.98 14.23 16.67
C ILE A 159 -9.34 15.61 16.73
N ASN A 160 -8.46 15.90 15.78
CA ASN A 160 -7.63 17.10 15.72
C ASN A 160 -7.00 17.44 17.09
N PRO A 161 -6.19 16.53 17.67
CA PRO A 161 -5.73 16.64 19.06
C PRO A 161 -4.87 17.88 19.35
N THR A 162 -4.29 18.50 18.32
CA THR A 162 -3.51 19.75 18.42
C THR A 162 -4.36 21.01 18.21
N GLY A 163 -5.69 20.88 18.11
CA GLY A 163 -6.60 21.97 17.82
C GLY A 163 -6.71 22.27 16.32
N LYS A 164 -6.52 23.53 15.93
CA LYS A 164 -6.75 23.98 14.54
C LYS A 164 -5.70 23.40 13.59
N PHE A 165 -6.14 22.93 12.42
CA PHE A 165 -5.30 22.51 11.30
C PHE A 165 -5.79 23.18 10.01
N ILE A 166 -5.41 24.44 9.81
CA ILE A 166 -5.92 25.28 8.70
C ILE A 166 -4.99 25.21 7.48
N ILE A 167 -3.69 25.37 7.72
CA ILE A 167 -2.62 25.27 6.73
C ILE A 167 -2.17 23.81 6.70
N GLY A 168 -2.18 23.18 5.53
CA GLY A 168 -1.82 21.77 5.33
C GLY A 168 -1.38 21.55 3.89
N GLY A 169 -0.91 20.35 3.57
CA GLY A 169 -0.27 20.07 2.28
C GLY A 169 1.12 20.70 2.15
N PRO A 170 1.60 20.91 0.90
CA PRO A 170 2.94 21.46 0.64
C PRO A 170 3.31 22.78 1.35
N PRO A 171 2.37 23.72 1.64
CA PRO A 171 2.67 24.91 2.43
C PRO A 171 3.00 24.63 3.90
N GLY A 172 2.49 23.53 4.44
CA GLY A 172 2.75 23.11 5.81
C GLY A 172 4.01 22.24 5.92
N ASP A 173 4.17 21.27 5.03
CA ASP A 173 5.25 20.28 5.07
C ASP A 173 5.76 19.93 3.67
N THR A 174 7.07 19.68 3.52
CA THR A 174 7.64 19.20 2.25
C THR A 174 7.31 17.73 2.00
N GLY A 175 6.73 17.43 0.83
CA GLY A 175 6.44 16.07 0.37
C GLY A 175 7.52 15.52 -0.57
N LEU A 176 7.87 14.23 -0.43
CA LEU A 176 8.74 13.52 -1.35
C LEU A 176 8.17 12.14 -1.68
N THR A 177 8.36 11.68 -2.92
CA THR A 177 8.03 10.31 -3.35
C THR A 177 8.73 9.28 -2.48
N GLY A 178 8.04 8.19 -2.12
CA GLY A 178 8.63 7.10 -1.33
C GLY A 178 8.79 7.37 0.16
N ARG A 179 8.19 8.44 0.72
CA ARG A 179 8.21 8.73 2.18
C ARG A 179 7.00 8.18 2.95
N LYS A 180 6.27 7.24 2.36
CA LYS A 180 5.09 6.57 2.94
C LYS A 180 5.09 5.06 2.71
N ILE A 181 6.27 4.45 2.51
CA ILE A 181 6.41 3.02 2.19
C ILE A 181 5.68 2.05 3.14
N ILE A 182 5.63 2.34 4.44
CA ILE A 182 4.90 1.51 5.42
C ILE A 182 3.38 1.69 5.29
N VAL A 183 2.92 2.89 4.93
CA VAL A 183 1.52 3.17 4.62
C VAL A 183 1.15 2.53 3.27
N ASP A 184 2.06 2.52 2.30
CA ASP A 184 1.83 1.90 0.99
C ASP A 184 1.65 0.38 1.08
N THR A 185 2.18 -0.24 2.14
CA THR A 185 2.30 -1.71 2.31
C THR A 185 1.43 -2.27 3.44
N TYR A 186 2.00 -2.57 4.62
CA TYR A 186 1.37 -3.40 5.66
C TYR A 186 1.27 -2.72 7.04
N GLY A 187 1.55 -1.43 7.13
CA GLY A 187 1.30 -0.67 8.36
C GLY A 187 2.20 -1.05 9.54
N GLY A 188 3.36 -1.65 9.25
CA GLY A 188 4.33 -2.10 10.24
C GLY A 188 4.16 -3.56 10.65
N VAL A 189 3.18 -4.28 10.10
CA VAL A 189 3.09 -5.75 10.22
C VAL A 189 4.00 -6.40 9.19
N GLY A 190 4.72 -7.44 9.61
CA GLY A 190 5.76 -8.05 8.79
C GLY A 190 6.98 -7.15 8.61
N ALA A 191 7.69 -7.33 7.51
CA ALA A 191 8.90 -6.61 7.16
C ALA A 191 8.73 -5.75 5.89
N HIS A 192 9.71 -4.88 5.65
CA HIS A 192 9.76 -4.04 4.46
C HIS A 192 11.22 -3.90 3.98
N GLY A 193 11.48 -4.10 2.69
CA GLY A 193 12.84 -4.12 2.15
C GLY A 193 13.43 -2.74 1.81
N GLY A 194 12.62 -1.69 1.90
CA GLY A 194 13.05 -0.28 1.82
C GLY A 194 12.72 0.41 0.50
N GLY A 195 12.40 -0.35 -0.55
CA GLY A 195 12.07 0.18 -1.87
C GLY A 195 10.79 1.02 -1.91
N GLY A 196 10.88 2.26 -2.40
CA GLY A 196 9.69 3.05 -2.74
C GLY A 196 8.99 2.52 -3.99
N LEU A 197 7.65 2.57 -4.03
CA LEU A 197 6.86 1.99 -5.13
C LEU A 197 6.56 3.00 -6.25
N SER A 198 6.05 4.19 -5.90
CA SER A 198 5.61 5.21 -6.87
C SER A 198 6.76 5.79 -7.71
N GLY A 199 6.47 6.14 -8.98
CA GLY A 199 7.45 6.72 -9.92
C GLY A 199 8.36 5.72 -10.65
N LYS A 200 8.28 4.42 -10.33
CA LYS A 200 9.04 3.35 -10.97
C LYS A 200 8.20 2.62 -12.02
N ASP A 201 8.80 2.16 -13.11
CA ASP A 201 8.15 1.21 -14.03
C ASP A 201 8.27 -0.23 -13.50
N ALA A 202 7.66 -1.20 -14.21
CA ALA A 202 7.54 -2.58 -13.74
C ALA A 202 8.86 -3.37 -13.75
N THR A 203 9.91 -2.90 -14.44
CA THR A 203 11.24 -3.54 -14.43
C THR A 203 11.97 -3.35 -13.10
N LYS A 204 11.53 -2.40 -12.28
CA LYS A 204 12.14 -2.13 -10.97
C LYS A 204 11.52 -3.09 -9.95
N VAL A 205 12.32 -4.07 -9.54
CA VAL A 205 11.91 -5.16 -8.65
C VAL A 205 11.37 -4.68 -7.31
N ASP A 206 11.70 -3.46 -6.87
CA ASP A 206 11.05 -2.84 -5.71
C ASP A 206 9.52 -2.83 -5.82
N ARG A 207 8.99 -2.59 -7.02
CA ARG A 207 7.54 -2.60 -7.25
C ARG A 207 7.04 -3.98 -7.67
N SER A 208 7.57 -4.52 -8.76
CA SER A 208 7.07 -5.79 -9.32
C SER A 208 7.31 -6.95 -8.34
N GLY A 209 8.48 -6.99 -7.71
CA GLY A 209 8.82 -7.93 -6.65
C GLY A 209 7.87 -7.81 -5.46
N ALA A 210 7.65 -6.62 -4.92
CA ALA A 210 6.70 -6.40 -3.81
C ALA A 210 5.26 -6.83 -4.15
N TYR A 211 4.83 -6.61 -5.39
CA TYR A 211 3.51 -7.02 -5.85
C TYR A 211 3.37 -8.54 -5.96
N ILE A 212 4.37 -9.25 -6.50
CA ILE A 212 4.28 -10.70 -6.61
C ILE A 212 4.33 -11.36 -5.24
N VAL A 213 5.16 -10.89 -4.30
CA VAL A 213 5.19 -11.50 -2.97
C VAL A 213 3.90 -11.24 -2.19
N ARG A 214 3.25 -10.09 -2.39
CA ARG A 214 1.87 -9.87 -1.91
C ARG A 214 0.93 -10.92 -2.47
N HIS A 215 0.96 -11.11 -3.79
CA HIS A 215 0.10 -12.07 -4.47
C HIS A 215 0.29 -13.49 -3.92
N ILE A 216 1.54 -13.92 -3.76
CA ILE A 216 1.89 -15.24 -3.24
C ILE A 216 1.40 -15.40 -1.80
N ALA A 217 1.76 -14.48 -0.89
CA ALA A 217 1.33 -14.53 0.50
C ALA A 217 -0.20 -14.60 0.62
N LYS A 218 -0.90 -13.80 -0.19
CA LYS A 218 -2.36 -13.78 -0.26
C LYS A 218 -2.94 -15.11 -0.72
N ASN A 219 -2.36 -15.73 -1.75
CA ASN A 219 -2.81 -17.03 -2.25
C ASN A 219 -2.49 -18.18 -1.27
N ILE A 220 -1.38 -18.13 -0.52
CA ILE A 220 -1.06 -19.08 0.55
C ILE A 220 -2.17 -19.07 1.63
N VAL A 221 -2.53 -17.87 2.12
CA VAL A 221 -3.59 -17.74 3.15
C VAL A 221 -4.96 -18.13 2.60
N ALA A 222 -5.29 -17.71 1.37
CA ALA A 222 -6.56 -18.09 0.72
C ALA A 222 -6.66 -19.60 0.43
N ALA A 223 -5.55 -20.26 0.14
CA ALA A 223 -5.45 -21.72 -0.01
C ALA A 223 -5.54 -22.48 1.33
N LYS A 224 -5.57 -21.75 2.46
CA LYS A 224 -5.58 -22.30 3.83
C LYS A 224 -4.32 -23.12 4.16
N LEU A 225 -3.20 -22.82 3.50
CA LEU A 225 -1.90 -23.38 3.87
C LEU A 225 -1.39 -22.80 5.19
N ALA A 226 -1.80 -21.57 5.53
CA ALA A 226 -1.52 -20.88 6.79
C ALA A 226 -2.59 -19.83 7.09
N ASP A 227 -2.68 -19.38 8.34
CA ASP A 227 -3.58 -18.27 8.72
C ASP A 227 -2.92 -16.89 8.51
N LYS A 228 -1.58 -16.85 8.58
CA LYS A 228 -0.72 -15.70 8.27
C LYS A 228 0.45 -16.19 7.41
N ALA A 229 0.87 -15.39 6.44
CA ALA A 229 2.03 -15.70 5.62
C ALA A 229 2.79 -14.43 5.27
N GLU A 230 4.11 -14.51 5.40
CA GLU A 230 5.07 -13.56 4.87
C GLU A 230 5.98 -14.25 3.87
N VAL A 231 6.18 -13.62 2.72
CA VAL A 231 7.02 -14.13 1.64
C VAL A 231 8.10 -13.09 1.35
N GLN A 232 9.35 -13.52 1.31
CA GLN A 232 10.49 -12.69 0.97
C GLN A 232 11.11 -13.18 -0.33
N ILE A 233 11.46 -12.24 -1.22
CA ILE A 233 12.34 -12.50 -2.36
C ILE A 233 13.45 -11.45 -2.40
N ALA A 234 14.62 -11.84 -2.91
CA ALA A 234 15.73 -10.91 -3.12
C ALA A 234 16.35 -11.09 -4.50
N TYR A 235 16.91 -10.01 -5.04
CA TYR A 235 17.61 -9.99 -6.32
C TYR A 235 18.97 -9.33 -6.19
N ALA A 236 19.90 -9.78 -7.04
CA ALA A 236 21.09 -9.04 -7.40
C ALA A 236 20.83 -8.30 -8.73
N ILE A 237 21.38 -7.09 -8.88
CA ILE A 237 21.21 -6.30 -10.10
C ILE A 237 21.69 -7.07 -11.34
N GLY A 238 20.89 -7.06 -12.41
CA GLY A 238 21.18 -7.75 -13.66
C GLY A 238 21.00 -9.27 -13.65
N VAL A 239 20.65 -9.87 -12.50
CA VAL A 239 20.38 -11.32 -12.40
C VAL A 239 18.88 -11.57 -12.46
N ALA A 240 18.44 -12.48 -13.32
CA ALA A 240 17.02 -12.76 -13.52
C ALA A 240 16.41 -13.61 -12.40
N LYS A 241 17.11 -14.64 -11.92
CA LYS A 241 16.62 -15.51 -10.84
C LYS A 241 16.81 -14.84 -9.48
N PRO A 242 15.84 -14.97 -8.56
CA PRO A 242 16.01 -14.46 -7.21
C PRO A 242 17.16 -15.19 -6.50
N VAL A 243 17.92 -14.48 -5.68
CA VAL A 243 18.99 -15.05 -4.85
C VAL A 243 18.44 -15.71 -3.57
N SER A 244 17.22 -15.36 -3.16
CA SER A 244 16.49 -16.02 -2.09
C SER A 244 14.99 -15.96 -2.34
N VAL A 245 14.30 -17.02 -1.89
CA VAL A 245 12.84 -17.06 -1.69
C VAL A 245 12.66 -17.65 -0.29
N MET A 246 11.91 -16.99 0.58
CA MET A 246 11.64 -17.50 1.94
C MET A 246 10.17 -17.34 2.28
N VAL A 247 9.62 -18.29 3.04
CA VAL A 247 8.26 -18.24 3.57
C VAL A 247 8.28 -18.34 5.09
N ASN A 248 7.59 -17.41 5.78
CA ASN A 248 7.35 -17.46 7.22
C ASN A 248 5.84 -17.36 7.48
N THR A 249 5.28 -18.36 8.15
CA THR A 249 3.84 -18.47 8.45
C THR A 249 3.50 -18.17 9.90
N TYR A 250 4.48 -17.73 10.68
CA TYR A 250 4.34 -17.38 12.09
C TYR A 250 3.74 -18.53 12.92
N GLY A 251 4.09 -19.77 12.56
CA GLY A 251 3.60 -20.99 13.22
C GLY A 251 2.12 -21.31 12.96
N THR A 252 1.50 -20.71 11.93
CA THR A 252 0.09 -20.94 11.58
C THR A 252 -0.11 -21.91 10.41
N ASN A 253 0.99 -22.39 9.83
CA ASN A 253 1.02 -23.34 8.73
C ASN A 253 0.32 -24.67 9.05
N LYS A 254 -0.24 -25.30 8.01
CA LYS A 254 -0.87 -26.63 8.07
C LYS A 254 0.05 -27.75 7.57
N ILE A 255 1.08 -27.37 6.82
CA ILE A 255 2.17 -28.24 6.32
C ILE A 255 3.52 -27.57 6.63
N PRO A 256 4.65 -28.29 6.66
CA PRO A 256 5.97 -27.67 6.89
C PRO A 256 6.23 -26.48 5.95
N GLU A 257 6.84 -25.40 6.46
CA GLU A 257 7.08 -24.18 5.67
C GLU A 257 7.96 -24.44 4.45
N GLU A 258 8.91 -25.36 4.56
CA GLU A 258 9.75 -25.85 3.45
C GLU A 258 8.91 -26.35 2.26
N LYS A 259 7.81 -27.07 2.52
CA LYS A 259 6.90 -27.52 1.46
C LYS A 259 6.08 -26.38 0.86
N ILE A 260 5.76 -25.36 1.64
CA ILE A 260 5.09 -24.16 1.13
C ILE A 260 6.05 -23.39 0.23
N GLU A 261 7.32 -23.28 0.62
CA GLU A 261 8.37 -22.67 -0.19
C GLU A 261 8.59 -23.42 -1.52
N GLU A 262 8.70 -24.76 -1.48
CA GLU A 262 8.75 -25.60 -2.68
C GLU A 262 7.53 -25.38 -3.59
N ALA A 263 6.32 -25.30 -3.01
CA ALA A 263 5.10 -25.01 -3.77
C ALA A 263 5.20 -23.65 -4.47
N VAL A 264 5.65 -22.60 -3.77
CA VAL A 264 5.85 -21.27 -4.36
C VAL A 264 6.85 -21.32 -5.50
N ILE A 265 8.01 -21.93 -5.31
CA ILE A 265 9.05 -22.01 -6.35
C ILE A 265 8.54 -22.78 -7.58
N SER A 266 7.72 -23.81 -7.39
CA SER A 266 7.17 -24.60 -8.49
C SER A 266 6.02 -23.91 -9.26
N CYS A 267 5.23 -23.07 -8.59
CA CYS A 267 4.02 -22.48 -9.16
C CYS A 267 4.26 -21.14 -9.87
N TYR A 268 5.41 -20.50 -9.64
CA TYR A 268 5.66 -19.12 -10.08
C TYR A 268 7.00 -18.98 -10.81
N ASP A 269 6.96 -18.31 -11.96
CA ASP A 269 8.18 -17.76 -12.56
C ASP A 269 8.50 -16.41 -11.90
N LEU A 270 9.46 -16.44 -10.98
CA LEU A 270 9.91 -15.27 -10.22
C LEU A 270 11.02 -14.48 -10.92
N THR A 271 11.23 -14.66 -12.23
CA THR A 271 12.06 -13.70 -12.98
C THR A 271 11.33 -12.36 -13.14
N PRO A 272 12.02 -11.21 -13.30
CA PRO A 272 11.38 -9.93 -13.57
C PRO A 272 10.39 -9.99 -14.73
N LYS A 273 10.76 -10.66 -15.84
CA LYS A 273 9.90 -10.89 -17.00
C LYS A 273 8.67 -11.74 -16.65
N GLY A 274 8.88 -12.84 -15.92
CA GLY A 274 7.81 -13.73 -15.45
C GLY A 274 6.79 -12.97 -14.62
N ILE A 275 7.24 -12.16 -13.66
CA ILE A 275 6.39 -11.33 -12.80
C ILE A 275 5.61 -10.30 -13.62
N ILE A 276 6.28 -9.55 -14.49
CA ILE A 276 5.65 -8.50 -15.31
C ILE A 276 4.56 -9.09 -16.20
N THR A 277 4.80 -10.27 -16.77
CA THR A 277 3.87 -10.97 -17.65
C THR A 277 2.70 -11.54 -16.86
N PHE A 278 2.98 -12.25 -15.75
CA PHE A 278 1.97 -12.86 -14.91
C PHE A 278 1.00 -11.84 -14.31
N LEU A 279 1.52 -10.70 -13.85
CA LEU A 279 0.71 -9.63 -13.26
C LEU A 279 0.24 -8.58 -14.30
N ASP A 280 0.56 -8.74 -15.58
CA ASP A 280 0.18 -7.80 -16.65
C ASP A 280 0.46 -6.33 -16.27
N LEU A 281 1.73 -6.03 -15.94
CA LEU A 281 2.13 -4.74 -15.35
C LEU A 281 2.48 -3.65 -16.37
N LYS A 282 2.59 -3.98 -17.66
CA LYS A 282 2.90 -3.00 -18.72
C LYS A 282 1.63 -2.23 -19.17
N ARG A 283 0.92 -1.66 -18.21
CA ARG A 283 -0.34 -0.91 -18.39
C ARG A 283 -0.37 0.36 -17.54
N PRO A 284 -1.13 1.40 -17.92
CA PRO A 284 -1.21 2.67 -17.18
C PRO A 284 -2.12 2.60 -15.94
N ILE A 285 -1.85 1.67 -15.03
CA ILE A 285 -2.73 1.32 -13.89
C ILE A 285 -2.33 1.95 -12.55
N PHE A 286 -1.13 2.53 -12.47
CA PHE A 286 -0.46 2.81 -11.19
C PHE A 286 -0.94 4.07 -10.46
N GLN A 287 -1.59 5.03 -11.13
CA GLN A 287 -2.02 6.26 -10.44
C GLN A 287 -2.97 5.97 -9.28
N LYS A 288 -3.82 4.93 -9.41
CA LYS A 288 -4.78 4.52 -8.39
C LYS A 288 -4.11 3.93 -7.14
N THR A 289 -2.87 3.46 -7.23
CA THR A 289 -2.14 2.84 -6.11
C THR A 289 -1.46 3.86 -5.20
N ALA A 290 -1.20 5.08 -5.69
CA ALA A 290 -0.38 6.10 -5.03
C ALA A 290 -1.00 6.69 -3.74
N THR A 291 -2.24 6.30 -3.40
CA THR A 291 -2.93 6.67 -2.17
C THR A 291 -3.78 5.50 -1.70
N TYR A 292 -3.99 5.42 -0.39
CA TYR A 292 -4.83 4.39 0.26
C TYR A 292 -4.30 2.96 0.13
N GLY A 293 -2.99 2.81 -0.05
CA GLY A 293 -2.31 1.52 -0.12
C GLY A 293 -2.30 0.90 -1.50
N HIS A 294 -1.23 0.14 -1.75
CA HIS A 294 -1.06 -0.67 -2.95
C HIS A 294 -1.76 -2.05 -2.82
N PHE A 295 -2.03 -2.49 -1.58
CA PHE A 295 -2.51 -3.83 -1.28
C PHE A 295 -3.88 -3.82 -0.57
N GLY A 296 -4.58 -4.95 -0.63
CA GLY A 296 -5.86 -5.14 0.05
C GLY A 296 -7.03 -4.41 -0.60
N ARG A 297 -6.97 -4.15 -1.91
CA ARG A 297 -7.99 -3.39 -2.64
C ARG A 297 -8.56 -4.21 -3.78
N ASN A 298 -9.88 -4.30 -3.84
CA ASN A 298 -10.59 -4.98 -4.92
C ASN A 298 -10.78 -4.04 -6.11
N ASP A 299 -9.73 -3.84 -6.89
CA ASP A 299 -9.73 -3.12 -8.16
C ASP A 299 -9.24 -4.08 -9.24
N PRO A 300 -9.95 -4.23 -10.38
CA PRO A 300 -9.58 -5.20 -11.43
C PRO A 300 -8.19 -4.94 -12.02
N ASP A 301 -7.67 -3.72 -11.92
CA ASP A 301 -6.32 -3.42 -12.38
C ASP A 301 -5.23 -3.97 -11.44
N PHE A 302 -5.57 -4.28 -10.19
CA PHE A 302 -4.62 -4.76 -9.18
C PHE A 302 -4.56 -6.29 -9.23
N THR A 303 -4.01 -6.79 -10.34
CA THR A 303 -3.87 -8.23 -10.64
C THR A 303 -3.14 -9.01 -9.55
N TRP A 304 -2.26 -8.37 -8.78
CA TRP A 304 -1.59 -8.97 -7.63
C TRP A 304 -2.54 -9.30 -6.46
N GLU A 305 -3.74 -8.73 -6.42
CA GLU A 305 -4.76 -9.07 -5.42
C GLU A 305 -5.62 -10.27 -5.84
N SER A 306 -5.43 -10.83 -7.04
CA SER A 306 -6.17 -12.00 -7.51
C SER A 306 -5.82 -13.28 -6.74
N LEU A 307 -6.78 -14.20 -6.65
CA LEU A 307 -6.66 -15.50 -5.97
C LEU A 307 -6.61 -16.67 -6.96
N ASN A 308 -5.93 -16.48 -8.09
CA ASN A 308 -5.92 -17.41 -9.23
C ASN A 308 -4.95 -18.59 -9.08
N LYS A 309 -4.15 -18.64 -8.02
CA LYS A 309 -3.18 -19.72 -7.73
C LYS A 309 -3.59 -20.59 -6.53
N VAL A 310 -4.74 -20.30 -5.92
CA VAL A 310 -5.27 -21.02 -4.76
C VAL A 310 -5.39 -22.53 -5.00
N ASP A 311 -6.02 -22.95 -6.10
CA ASP A 311 -6.24 -24.38 -6.35
C ASP A 311 -4.97 -25.13 -6.74
N GLU A 312 -3.98 -24.43 -7.30
CA GLU A 312 -2.66 -24.99 -7.57
C GLU A 312 -1.89 -25.23 -6.28
N LEU A 313 -1.86 -24.24 -5.39
CA LEU A 313 -1.21 -24.33 -4.08
C LEU A 313 -1.87 -25.38 -3.17
N LYS A 314 -3.19 -25.56 -3.23
CA LYS A 314 -3.88 -26.61 -2.46
C LYS A 314 -3.43 -28.02 -2.80
N LYS A 315 -2.80 -28.27 -3.95
CA LYS A 315 -2.26 -29.60 -4.29
C LYS A 315 -1.12 -30.04 -3.38
N PHE A 316 -0.58 -29.13 -2.57
CA PHE A 316 0.51 -29.36 -1.64
C PHE A 316 0.04 -29.58 -0.19
N LEU A 317 -1.26 -29.44 0.10
CA LEU A 317 -1.88 -29.88 1.37
C LEU A 317 -1.80 -31.40 1.51
#